data_AF-A0A7C6T4J1-F1
#
_entry.id   AF-A0A7C6T4J1-F1
#
_cell.length_a   1.000
_cell.length_b   1.000
_cell.length_c   1.000
_cell.angle_alpha   90.00
_cell.angle_beta   90.00
_cell.angle_gamma   90.00
#
_symmetry.space_group_name_H-M   'P 1'
#
loop_
_entity.id
_entity.type
_entity.pdbx_description
1 polymer ?
#
loop_
_entity_poly.entity_id
_entity_poly.type
_entity_poly.pdbx_seq_one_letter_code
_entity_poly.pdbx_strand_id
1 'polypeptide(L)'
;IIPRGIGALGYTIQRPTEDRFLMTESELRDKIAVLMGGRAAEKLVFDHLSTGAADDLARATDIARSMVARYGMDANLGGVSYETERSSFLGGGGAPTYFERSYSEATAEAVDAAVRELLQEVSTQALDILTNNRDILDKAASRLLEVETLDEAAIYELTRDLRPAVSDTAGSTIDQQ
;
A
#
# COMPACT_ATOMS: atom_id res chain seq x y z
N ILE A 1 1.03 20.03 -12.50
CA ILE A 1 1.54 19.31 -11.29
C ILE A 1 2.84 19.96 -10.87
N ILE A 2 3.00 20.27 -9.58
CA ILE A 2 4.21 20.96 -9.08
C ILE A 2 5.26 19.92 -8.67
N PRO A 3 6.37 19.75 -9.41
CA PRO A 3 7.46 18.87 -8.99
C PRO A 3 8.14 19.46 -7.74
N ARG A 4 8.27 18.64 -6.70
CA ARG A 4 8.94 19.01 -5.45
C ARG A 4 10.00 17.94 -5.15
N GLY A 5 11.24 18.20 -5.56
CA GLY A 5 12.41 17.36 -5.26
C GLY A 5 12.89 16.47 -6.39
N ILE A 6 13.97 15.73 -6.12
CA ILE A 6 14.58 14.77 -7.04
C ILE A 6 13.86 13.43 -6.82
N GLY A 7 13.08 12.96 -7.79
CA GLY A 7 12.50 11.60 -7.80
C GLY A 7 10.97 11.50 -7.71
N ALA A 8 10.26 12.55 -7.31
CA ALA A 8 8.79 12.58 -7.30
C ALA A 8 8.27 13.74 -8.15
N LEU A 9 7.58 13.42 -9.25
CA LEU A 9 6.99 14.41 -10.16
C LEU A 9 5.61 14.92 -9.69
N GLY A 10 5.03 14.26 -8.68
CA GLY A 10 3.80 14.62 -7.97
C GLY A 10 3.63 13.72 -6.74
N TYR A 11 2.83 14.14 -5.77
CA TYR A 11 2.52 13.35 -4.57
C TYR A 11 1.11 13.63 -4.09
N THR A 12 0.55 12.71 -3.30
CA THR A 12 -0.72 12.90 -2.58
C THR A 12 -0.43 12.98 -1.09
N ILE A 13 -0.85 14.06 -0.41
CA ILE A 13 -0.79 14.14 1.06
C ILE A 13 -2.12 13.66 1.61
N GLN A 14 -2.06 12.60 2.43
CA GLN A 14 -3.16 12.21 3.30
C GLN A 14 -2.94 12.84 4.68
N ARG A 15 -3.90 13.62 5.16
CA ARG A 15 -3.85 14.18 6.52
C ARG A 15 -4.28 13.09 7.52
N PRO A 16 -3.45 12.73 8.51
CA PRO A 16 -3.87 11.81 9.56
C PRO A 16 -5.04 12.42 10.33
N THR A 17 -6.17 11.73 10.37
CA THR A 17 -7.37 12.17 11.10
C THR A 17 -7.41 11.65 12.54
N GLU A 18 -6.62 10.62 12.87
CA GLU A 18 -6.54 10.01 14.20
C GLU A 18 -5.13 9.48 14.49
N ASP A 19 -4.70 9.53 15.76
CA ASP A 19 -3.50 8.82 16.25
C ASP A 19 -3.81 7.32 16.35
N ARG A 20 -3.82 6.65 15.19
CA ARG A 20 -4.06 5.20 15.11
C ARG A 20 -2.77 4.42 15.38
N PHE A 21 -2.65 3.93 16.61
CA PHE A 21 -1.55 3.04 17.01
C PHE A 21 -1.77 1.57 16.60
N LEU A 22 -3.01 1.20 16.25
CA LEU A 22 -3.39 -0.15 15.84
C LEU A 22 -4.10 -0.09 14.48
N MET A 23 -3.78 -1.02 13.58
CA MET A 23 -4.41 -1.16 12.27
C MET A 23 -4.86 -2.60 12.07
N THR A 24 -6.06 -2.78 11.52
CA THR A 24 -6.60 -4.07 11.08
C THR A 24 -5.90 -4.54 9.81
N GLU A 25 -6.04 -5.83 9.49
CA GLU A 25 -5.52 -6.38 8.22
C GLU A 25 -6.10 -5.63 7.01
N SER A 26 -7.42 -5.41 6.98
CA SER A 26 -8.08 -4.69 5.89
C SER A 26 -7.52 -3.28 5.70
N GLU A 27 -7.24 -2.56 6.78
CA GLU A 27 -6.67 -1.20 6.69
C GLU A 27 -5.24 -1.20 6.16
N LEU A 28 -4.43 -2.21 6.49
CA LEU A 28 -3.09 -2.36 5.93
C LEU A 28 -3.16 -2.74 4.45
N ARG A 29 -4.09 -3.61 4.05
CA ARG A 29 -4.35 -3.93 2.63
C ARG A 29 -4.80 -2.70 1.85
N ASP A 30 -5.71 -1.91 2.40
CA ASP A 30 -6.16 -0.66 1.78
C ASP A 30 -5.01 0.35 1.64
N LYS A 31 -4.13 0.44 2.64
CA LYS A 31 -2.92 1.28 2.57
C LYS A 31 -1.97 0.82 1.48
N ILE A 32 -1.76 -0.49 1.33
CA ILE A 32 -1.00 -1.05 0.20
C ILE A 32 -1.69 -0.70 -1.12
N ALA A 33 -3.02 -0.81 -1.22
CA ALA A 33 -3.78 -0.50 -2.43
C ALA A 33 -3.59 0.97 -2.86
N VAL A 34 -3.61 1.91 -1.90
CA VAL A 34 -3.33 3.33 -2.15
C VAL A 34 -1.92 3.53 -2.71
N LEU A 35 -0.90 2.92 -2.10
CA LEU A 35 0.49 3.01 -2.58
C LEU A 35 0.64 2.42 -3.99
N MET A 36 -0.04 1.31 -4.26
CA MET A 36 0.00 0.65 -5.57
C MET A 36 -0.84 1.35 -6.63
N GLY A 37 -1.69 2.32 -6.25
CA GLY A 37 -2.61 3.01 -7.15
C GLY A 37 -1.92 3.76 -8.29
N GLY A 38 -0.81 4.45 -8.03
CA GLY A 38 -0.06 5.16 -9.07
C GLY A 38 0.47 4.21 -10.15
N ARG A 39 1.05 3.08 -9.72
CA ARG A 39 1.56 2.04 -10.61
C ARG A 39 0.43 1.35 -11.39
N ALA A 40 -0.69 1.07 -10.73
CA ALA A 40 -1.86 0.48 -11.38
C ALA A 40 -2.46 1.43 -12.44
N ALA A 41 -2.51 2.74 -12.16
CA ALA A 41 -2.94 3.75 -13.12
C ALA A 41 -2.01 3.80 -14.34
N GLU A 42 -0.69 3.77 -14.14
CA GLU A 42 0.27 3.72 -15.24
C GLU A 42 0.04 2.49 -16.13
N LYS A 43 -0.09 1.31 -15.51
CA LYS A 43 -0.33 0.07 -16.24
C LYS A 43 -1.65 0.11 -17.02
N LEU A 44 -2.72 0.64 -16.42
CA LEU A 44 -4.04 0.74 -17.03
C LEU A 44 -4.10 1.72 -18.21
N VAL A 45 -3.36 2.83 -18.14
CA VAL A 45 -3.44 3.91 -19.13
C VAL A 45 -2.39 3.75 -20.24
N PHE A 46 -1.17 3.34 -19.88
CA PHE A 46 -0.02 3.33 -20.80
C PHE A 46 0.50 1.93 -21.15
N ASP A 47 -0.06 0.87 -20.53
CA ASP A 47 0.36 -0.54 -20.70
C ASP A 47 1.84 -0.84 -20.36
N HIS A 48 2.56 0.14 -19.81
CA HIS A 48 3.94 0.04 -19.38
C HIS A 48 4.11 0.55 -17.95
N LEU A 49 5.25 0.26 -17.34
CA LEU A 49 5.57 0.67 -15.98
C LEU A 49 6.75 1.64 -15.99
N SER A 50 6.68 2.69 -15.19
CA SER A 50 7.78 3.62 -14.97
C SER A 50 8.52 3.35 -13.66
N THR A 51 9.60 4.10 -13.43
CA THR A 51 10.33 4.13 -12.16
C THR A 51 9.71 5.09 -11.14
N GLY A 52 8.65 5.82 -11.50
CA GLY A 52 8.03 6.87 -10.66
C GLY A 52 7.37 6.33 -9.38
N ALA A 53 6.94 5.07 -9.38
CA ALA A 53 6.32 4.41 -8.23
C ALA A 53 7.31 3.57 -7.38
N ALA A 54 8.62 3.79 -7.51
CA ALA A 54 9.62 2.99 -6.81
C ALA A 54 9.53 3.12 -5.27
N ASP A 55 9.33 4.34 -4.76
CA ASP A 55 9.15 4.60 -3.33
C ASP A 55 7.86 3.96 -2.79
N ASP A 56 6.77 4.08 -3.54
CA ASP A 56 5.49 3.46 -3.18
C ASP A 56 5.59 1.93 -3.13
N LEU A 57 6.27 1.32 -4.10
CA LEU A 57 6.49 -0.13 -4.14
C LEU A 57 7.34 -0.61 -2.95
N ALA A 58 8.38 0.13 -2.57
CA ALA A 58 9.19 -0.19 -1.40
C ALA A 58 8.35 -0.14 -0.12
N ARG A 59 7.60 0.95 0.09
CA ARG A 59 6.71 1.11 1.25
C ARG A 59 5.61 0.04 1.30
N ALA A 60 5.01 -0.30 0.16
CA ALA A 60 4.02 -1.36 0.05
C ALA A 60 4.62 -2.72 0.44
N THR A 61 5.83 -3.01 -0.02
CA THR A 61 6.56 -4.24 0.30
C THR A 61 6.89 -4.33 1.79
N ASP A 62 7.30 -3.22 2.41
CA ASP A 62 7.60 -3.17 3.84
C ASP A 62 6.33 -3.42 4.68
N ILE A 63 5.19 -2.84 4.31
CA ILE A 63 3.91 -3.10 4.98
C ILE A 63 3.52 -4.57 4.82
N ALA A 64 3.56 -5.11 3.60
CA ALA A 64 3.23 -6.51 3.33
C ALA A 64 4.13 -7.47 4.13
N ARG A 65 5.43 -7.22 4.18
CA ARG A 65 6.37 -8.01 5.01
C ARG A 65 6.03 -7.90 6.49
N SER A 66 5.63 -6.73 6.97
CA SER A 66 5.21 -6.53 8.37
C SER A 66 3.96 -7.35 8.69
N MET A 67 2.96 -7.33 7.81
CA MET A 67 1.73 -8.12 7.96
C MET A 67 2.04 -9.60 8.11
N VAL A 68 2.86 -10.13 7.20
CA VAL A 68 3.22 -11.56 7.15
C VAL A 68 4.15 -11.95 8.29
N ALA A 69 5.30 -11.27 8.43
CA ALA A 69 6.39 -11.72 9.29
C ALA A 69 6.32 -11.19 10.72
N ARG A 70 5.63 -10.07 10.97
CA ARG A 70 5.55 -9.47 12.32
C ARG A 70 4.19 -9.64 12.97
N TYR A 71 3.12 -9.39 12.22
CA TYR A 71 1.76 -9.37 12.74
C TYR A 71 1.03 -10.72 12.60
N GLY A 72 1.61 -11.69 11.89
CA GLY A 72 1.03 -13.01 11.73
C GLY A 72 -0.30 -13.00 10.97
N MET A 73 -0.44 -12.08 10.01
CA MET A 73 -1.65 -11.88 9.19
C MET A 73 -1.65 -12.75 7.92
N ASP A 74 -0.91 -13.85 7.92
CA ASP A 74 -0.96 -14.86 6.87
C ASP A 74 -1.51 -16.16 7.45
N ALA A 75 -2.56 -16.72 6.83
CA ALA A 75 -3.25 -17.88 7.35
C ALA A 75 -2.40 -19.16 7.33
N ASN A 76 -1.44 -19.27 6.39
CA ASN A 76 -0.61 -20.46 6.22
C ASN A 76 0.58 -20.48 7.21
N LEU A 77 1.12 -19.30 7.52
CA LEU A 77 2.20 -19.11 8.49
C LEU A 77 1.67 -19.00 9.93
N GLY A 78 0.41 -18.59 10.08
CA GLY A 78 -0.27 -18.47 11.37
C GLY A 78 0.14 -17.24 12.18
N GLY A 79 -0.41 -17.15 13.40
CA GLY A 79 -0.18 -16.03 14.33
C GLY A 79 1.19 -16.04 15.01
N VAL A 80 2.27 -16.22 14.25
CA VAL A 80 3.65 -16.26 14.73
C VAL A 80 4.39 -15.01 14.28
N SER A 81 5.12 -14.39 15.21
CA SER A 81 6.03 -13.29 14.89
C SER A 81 7.42 -13.83 14.60
N TYR A 82 7.84 -13.76 13.34
CA TYR A 82 9.14 -14.21 12.83
C TYR A 82 10.22 -13.13 12.91
N GLU A 83 9.81 -11.86 12.98
CA GLU A 83 10.70 -10.70 13.05
C GLU A 83 10.36 -9.81 14.25
N THR A 84 11.36 -9.45 15.04
CA THR A 84 11.21 -8.47 16.12
C THR A 84 11.68 -7.10 15.64
N GLU A 85 10.95 -6.03 15.96
CA GLU A 85 11.48 -4.67 15.75
C GLU A 85 12.78 -4.49 16.54
N ARG A 86 13.85 -4.11 15.84
CA ARG A 86 15.03 -3.58 16.52
C ARG A 86 14.69 -2.17 16.97
N SER A 87 14.44 -2.01 18.27
CA SER A 87 14.45 -0.68 18.88
C SER A 87 15.84 -0.07 18.63
N SER A 88 15.90 0.97 17.80
CA SER A 88 17.12 1.71 17.44
C SER A 88 17.65 2.56 18.61
N PHE A 89 17.53 2.08 19.85
CA PHE A 89 17.69 2.88 21.06
C PHE A 89 19.03 2.69 21.77
N LEU A 90 19.93 1.83 21.30
CA LEU A 90 21.28 1.70 21.86
C LEU A 90 22.32 1.95 20.77
N GLY A 91 22.86 3.16 20.83
CA GLY A 91 23.77 3.72 19.84
C GLY A 91 25.16 3.08 19.80
N GLY A 92 25.86 3.41 18.71
CA GLY A 92 27.31 3.35 18.62
C GLY A 92 27.85 2.03 18.08
N GLY A 93 28.14 2.01 16.78
CA GLY A 93 29.15 1.10 16.22
C GLY A 93 28.70 0.30 15.01
N GLY A 94 28.65 0.94 13.85
CA GLY A 94 29.26 0.54 12.57
C GLY A 94 29.35 -0.93 12.10
N ALA A 95 28.57 -1.88 12.62
CA ALA A 95 28.51 -3.24 12.10
C ALA A 95 27.16 -3.45 11.37
N PRO A 96 27.15 -4.08 10.18
CA PRO A 96 25.91 -4.48 9.54
C PRO A 96 25.22 -5.43 10.50
N THR A 97 24.10 -4.98 11.04
CA THR A 97 23.20 -5.78 11.83
C THR A 97 22.67 -6.88 10.93
N TYR A 98 23.34 -8.04 10.93
CA TYR A 98 22.78 -9.27 10.37
C TYR A 98 21.39 -9.41 10.98
N PHE A 99 20.35 -9.37 10.13
CA PHE A 99 19.02 -9.83 10.52
C PHE A 99 19.23 -11.23 11.07
N GLU A 100 19.11 -11.38 12.38
CA GLU A 100 19.19 -12.69 13.00
C GLU A 100 17.83 -13.32 12.69
N ARG A 101 17.76 -13.95 11.51
CA ARG A 101 16.60 -14.74 11.10
C ARG A 101 16.53 -15.90 12.08
N SER A 102 15.66 -15.78 13.07
CA SER A 102 15.39 -16.83 14.05
C SER A 102 14.45 -17.91 13.49
N TYR A 103 14.54 -18.17 12.18
CA TYR A 103 13.67 -19.10 11.46
C TYR A 103 14.43 -19.78 10.31
N SER A 104 13.91 -20.93 9.90
CA SER A 104 14.53 -21.76 8.86
C SER A 104 14.48 -21.10 7.48
N GLU A 105 15.35 -21.49 6.56
CA GLU A 105 15.28 -21.06 5.15
C GLU A 105 13.91 -21.40 4.51
N ALA A 106 13.33 -22.55 4.85
CA ALA A 106 11.99 -22.91 4.38
C ALA A 106 10.91 -21.92 4.86
N THR A 107 11.05 -21.40 6.08
CA THR A 107 10.17 -20.35 6.60
C THR A 107 10.42 -19.02 5.88
N ALA A 108 11.68 -18.69 5.58
CA ALA A 108 12.03 -17.49 4.82
C ALA A 108 11.38 -17.50 3.42
N GLU A 109 11.46 -18.63 2.72
CA GLU A 109 10.85 -18.83 1.42
C GLU A 109 9.32 -18.71 1.49
N ALA A 110 8.70 -19.27 2.53
CA ALA A 110 7.26 -19.16 2.75
C ALA A 110 6.82 -17.71 3.01
N VAL A 111 7.58 -16.94 3.81
CA VAL A 111 7.34 -15.51 4.03
C VAL A 111 7.44 -14.73 2.72
N ASP A 112 8.49 -14.97 1.93
CA ASP A 112 8.68 -14.28 0.65
C ASP A 112 7.58 -14.62 -0.37
N ALA A 113 7.07 -15.85 -0.35
CA ALA A 113 5.92 -16.26 -1.16
C ALA A 113 4.64 -15.55 -0.74
N ALA A 114 4.33 -15.53 0.56
CA ALA A 114 3.14 -14.86 1.10
C ALA A 114 3.16 -13.34 0.83
N VAL A 115 4.31 -12.68 0.98
CA VAL A 115 4.45 -11.24 0.65
C VAL A 115 4.16 -10.99 -0.83
N ARG A 116 4.65 -11.85 -1.73
CA ARG A 116 4.41 -11.73 -3.17
C ARG A 116 2.93 -11.90 -3.51
N GLU A 117 2.29 -12.91 -2.93
CA GLU A 117 0.87 -13.20 -3.12
C GLU A 117 0.00 -12.02 -2.65
N LEU A 118 0.23 -11.55 -1.41
CA LEU A 118 -0.46 -10.39 -0.85
C LEU A 118 -0.33 -9.13 -1.74
N LEU A 119 0.88 -8.81 -2.19
CA LEU A 119 1.10 -7.65 -3.07
C LEU A 119 0.43 -7.83 -4.43
N GLN A 120 0.37 -9.05 -4.96
CA GLN A 120 -0.28 -9.35 -6.24
C GLN A 120 -1.80 -9.21 -6.13
N GLU A 121 -2.41 -9.72 -5.06
CA GLU A 121 -3.83 -9.57 -4.78
C GLU A 121 -4.21 -8.09 -4.66
N VAL A 122 -3.50 -7.34 -3.83
CA VAL A 122 -3.78 -5.92 -3.62
C VAL A 122 -3.51 -5.09 -4.89
N SER A 123 -2.50 -5.44 -5.68
CA SER A 123 -2.26 -4.80 -6.99
C SER A 123 -3.41 -5.03 -7.95
N THR A 124 -3.97 -6.25 -7.96
CA THR A 124 -5.12 -6.61 -8.79
C THR A 124 -6.34 -5.81 -8.35
N GLN A 125 -6.60 -5.74 -7.04
CA GLN A 125 -7.67 -4.92 -6.48
C GLN A 125 -7.53 -3.43 -6.86
N ALA A 126 -6.33 -2.86 -6.76
CA ALA A 126 -6.07 -1.48 -7.16
C ALA A 126 -6.34 -1.25 -8.66
N LEU A 127 -5.92 -2.19 -9.51
CA LEU A 127 -6.20 -2.16 -10.95
C LEU A 127 -7.71 -2.24 -11.22
N ASP A 128 -8.44 -3.12 -10.54
CA ASP A 128 -9.88 -3.28 -10.69
C ASP A 128 -10.64 -2.02 -10.25
N ILE A 129 -10.26 -1.40 -9.14
CA ILE A 129 -10.83 -0.13 -8.68
C ILE A 129 -10.67 0.95 -9.75
N LEU A 130 -9.46 1.11 -10.30
CA LEU A 130 -9.18 2.12 -11.31
C LEU A 130 -9.85 1.80 -12.65
N THR A 131 -9.93 0.52 -13.02
CA THR A 131 -10.60 0.07 -14.25
C THR A 131 -12.10 0.34 -14.15
N ASN A 132 -12.71 -0.04 -13.02
CA ASN A 132 -14.13 0.21 -12.75
C ASN A 132 -14.44 1.69 -12.67
N ASN A 133 -13.49 2.56 -12.33
CA ASN A 133 -13.67 4.00 -12.22
C ASN A 133 -12.86 4.79 -13.26
N ARG A 134 -12.66 4.21 -14.45
CA ARG A 134 -11.79 4.78 -15.49
C ARG A 134 -12.17 6.20 -15.90
N ASP A 135 -13.47 6.50 -15.99
CA ASP A 135 -13.95 7.83 -16.34
C ASP A 135 -13.61 8.88 -15.26
N ILE A 136 -13.67 8.50 -13.98
CA ILE A 136 -13.28 9.37 -12.85
C ILE A 136 -11.77 9.61 -12.87
N LEU A 137 -10.97 8.57 -13.14
CA LEU A 137 -9.51 8.69 -13.29
C LEU A 137 -9.15 9.68 -14.41
N ASP A 138 -9.76 9.53 -15.59
CA ASP A 138 -9.48 10.39 -16.75
C ASP A 138 -9.92 11.85 -16.49
N LYS A 139 -11.07 12.07 -15.83
CA LYS A 139 -11.55 13.39 -15.40
C LYS A 139 -10.59 14.03 -14.39
N ALA A 140 -10.17 13.28 -13.38
CA ALA A 140 -9.25 13.76 -12.35
C ALA A 140 -7.89 14.14 -12.95
N ALA A 141 -7.34 13.30 -13.83
CA ALA A 141 -6.08 13.58 -14.54
C ALA A 141 -6.19 14.85 -15.39
N SER A 142 -7.27 14.98 -16.17
CA SER A 142 -7.52 16.15 -17.01
C SER A 142 -7.63 17.43 -16.16
N ARG A 143 -8.38 17.37 -15.06
CA ARG A 143 -8.52 18.51 -14.14
C ARG A 143 -7.19 18.88 -13.49
N LEU A 144 -6.40 17.90 -13.06
CA LEU A 144 -5.09 18.13 -12.43
C LEU A 144 -4.08 18.76 -13.42
N LEU A 145 -4.21 18.50 -14.72
CA LEU A 145 -3.42 19.19 -15.76
C LEU A 145 -3.81 20.67 -15.88
N GLU A 146 -5.09 21.02 -15.69
CA GLU A 146 -5.57 22.41 -15.76
C GLU A 146 -5.19 23.26 -14.55
N VAL A 147 -5.35 22.71 -13.34
CA VAL A 147 -5.23 23.49 -12.09
C VAL A 147 -3.99 23.14 -11.26
N GLU A 148 -3.20 22.17 -11.71
CA GLU A 148 -1.96 21.67 -11.10
C GLU A 148 -2.06 21.04 -9.69
N THR A 149 -3.10 21.39 -8.92
CA THR A 149 -3.39 20.89 -7.57
C THR A 149 -4.89 20.70 -7.41
N LEU A 150 -5.31 19.58 -6.82
CA LEU A 150 -6.68 19.33 -6.41
C LEU A 150 -6.73 19.35 -4.87
N ASP A 151 -7.61 20.17 -4.32
CA ASP A 151 -7.89 20.18 -2.89
C ASP A 151 -8.95 19.13 -2.53
N GLU A 152 -9.22 19.02 -1.22
CA GLU A 152 -10.18 18.06 -0.67
C GLU A 152 -11.58 18.21 -1.28
N ALA A 153 -12.06 19.44 -1.46
CA ALA A 153 -13.37 19.69 -2.05
C ALA A 153 -13.42 19.27 -3.53
N ALA A 154 -12.38 19.55 -4.30
CA ALA A 154 -12.29 19.15 -5.70
C ALA A 154 -12.23 17.62 -5.85
N ILE A 155 -11.47 16.94 -4.99
CA ILE A 155 -11.42 15.47 -4.96
C ILE A 155 -12.79 14.89 -4.59
N TYR A 156 -13.45 15.43 -3.57
CA TYR A 156 -14.78 14.98 -3.16
C TYR A 156 -15.79 15.10 -4.30
N GLU A 157 -15.83 16.24 -5.00
CA GLU A 157 -16.71 16.43 -6.16
C GLU A 157 -16.40 15.46 -7.31
N LEU A 158 -15.12 15.20 -7.61
CA LEU A 158 -14.72 14.25 -8.65
C LEU A 158 -15.11 12.80 -8.33
N THR A 159 -15.20 12.47 -7.04
CA THR A 159 -15.38 11.10 -6.54
C THR A 159 -16.81 10.77 -6.09
N ARG A 160 -17.77 11.68 -6.32
CA ARG A 160 -19.18 11.48 -5.91
C ARG A 160 -19.83 10.23 -6.48
N ASP A 161 -19.48 9.88 -7.71
CA ASP A 161 -20.04 8.73 -8.43
C ASP A 161 -19.10 7.51 -8.39
N LEU A 162 -18.22 7.43 -7.37
CA LEU A 162 -17.31 6.30 -7.20
C LEU A 162 -18.09 5.00 -7.13
N ARG A 163 -17.72 4.07 -8.01
CA ARG A 163 -18.20 2.70 -7.98
C ARG A 163 -17.34 1.93 -6.99
N PRO A 164 -17.95 1.27 -5.99
CA PRO A 164 -17.20 0.51 -5.01
C PRO A 164 -16.40 -0.60 -5.69
N ALA A 165 -15.25 -0.93 -5.10
CA ALA A 165 -14.55 -2.15 -5.46
C ALA A 165 -15.52 -3.33 -5.29
N VAL A 166 -15.48 -4.29 -6.20
CA VAL A 166 -16.19 -5.56 -5.98
C VAL A 166 -15.46 -6.26 -4.84
N SER A 167 -15.92 -6.08 -3.61
CA SER A 167 -15.36 -6.78 -2.47
C SER A 167 -15.85 -8.23 -2.51
N ASP A 168 -14.92 -9.17 -2.44
CA ASP A 168 -15.27 -10.53 -2.08
C ASP A 168 -15.82 -10.47 -0.65
N THR A 169 -17.14 -10.59 -0.53
CA THR A 169 -17.85 -10.34 0.73
C THR A 169 -17.71 -11.60 1.58
N ALA A 170 -16.60 -11.71 2.30
CA ALA A 170 -16.42 -12.72 3.35
C ALA A 170 -15.87 -12.09 4.62
N GLY A 171 -16.80 -11.58 5.44
CA GLY A 171 -16.67 -11.58 6.90
C GLY A 171 -15.86 -10.47 7.56
N SER A 172 -16.55 -9.42 8.02
CA SER A 172 -16.31 -8.88 9.37
C SER A 172 -17.51 -8.04 9.80
N THR A 173 -18.55 -8.74 10.25
CA THR A 173 -19.39 -8.20 11.31
C THR A 173 -18.71 -8.61 12.60
N ILE A 174 -17.82 -7.77 13.12
CA ILE A 174 -17.49 -7.82 14.54
C ILE A 174 -17.83 -6.46 15.13
N ASP A 175 -18.77 -6.56 16.04
CA ASP A 175 -19.50 -5.57 16.80
C ASP A 175 -18.57 -4.60 17.52
N GLN A 176 -18.98 -3.33 17.56
CA GLN A 176 -18.41 -2.34 18.45
C GLN A 176 -18.89 -2.61 19.88
N GLN A 177 -17.95 -2.91 20.79
CA GLN A 177 -18.08 -2.61 22.23
C GLN A 177 -16.74 -2.14 22.79
#